data_AF-Q1MT80-F1
#
_entry.id   AF-Q1MT80-F1
#
_cell.length_a   1.000
_cell.length_b   1.000
_cell.length_c   1.000
_cell.angle_alpha   90.00
_cell.angle_beta   90.00
_cell.angle_gamma   90.00
#
_symmetry.space_group_name_H-M   'P 1'
#
loop_
_entity.id
_entity.type
_entity.pdbx_description
1 polymer ?
#
loop_
_entity_poly.entity_id
_entity_poly.type
_entity_poly.pdbx_seq_one_letter_code
_entity_poly.pdbx_strand_id
1 'polypeptide(L)'
;MDKPVCLIDTGSDGKLCVQQAALQVLQQIQQPVVVVAVVGLYRTGKSFLMNRLAGKRTGFALSSNIKPKTEGIWMWCMPHPTKAGTTLVLLDTEGLEDVEKGDSKRDTYIFSLAVLLSSTLVYNSRGVIDNKAMEELQYVTELIEHIKVTPDEDADDCTAFAKFFPHFIWCLRDFTLELKLDGKDLTEDEYLEFALKLRPGTSKKVMMYNLPRECIRKFFPCRTCFTFPSPTTPEKRSILESLSPAELDPEFLEVTKRFCKFVFDRSEVKQLKGGHTVTGRVLGNLTKMYVDTISSGAVFCLENAVIAMAQIENEAATQEGLEVYQRGMEKLKSSFPLELEQVSSEHQRLSSMATQAFMARSFKDTDGKHLKALEGEMGKLFDAYRSQNKQVGLETHCDLLLYMRCKDPLILHVYFFPVNDARSKEKVEQNERSSLPISHPRPDRPFQVKTPHVLEVPGASVYPEEGISFRTDVEPNFFKVRKLQVDDVQMNLVRQKDKMSVWTTTIWKEEFVHLQQVRDERKLNSEIEKNDFFNAHRVAFIERVTNVKSIADKLHGQRIIHKELYSEITQTNVTRQQIMRKICDSVDSSGRIAKCKFIDILQEEERCLLEDLKQSES
;
A
#
# COMPACT_ATOMS: atom_id res chain seq x y z
N MET A 1 21.63 16.80 -10.81
CA MET A 1 20.92 16.97 -12.10
C MET A 1 21.91 17.47 -13.15
N ASP A 2 21.77 17.06 -14.41
CA ASP A 2 22.71 17.46 -15.46
C ASP A 2 22.47 18.87 -16.02
N LYS A 3 21.24 19.37 -15.92
CA LYS A 3 20.84 20.70 -16.40
C LYS A 3 19.85 21.38 -15.44
N PRO A 4 19.74 22.71 -15.46
CA PRO A 4 18.68 23.43 -14.77
C PRO A 4 17.30 23.12 -15.33
N VAL A 5 16.27 23.33 -14.51
CA VAL A 5 14.85 23.20 -14.87
C VAL A 5 14.07 24.40 -14.34
N CYS A 6 12.99 24.77 -15.02
CA CYS A 6 12.09 25.82 -14.55
C CYS A 6 11.34 25.32 -13.31
N LEU A 7 11.43 26.02 -12.18
CA LEU A 7 10.74 25.70 -10.93
C LEU A 7 9.42 26.47 -10.81
N ILE A 8 9.47 27.78 -11.10
CA ILE A 8 8.31 28.66 -11.08
C ILE A 8 8.25 29.33 -12.44
N ASP A 9 7.11 29.22 -13.12
CA ASP A 9 6.88 29.82 -14.43
C ASP A 9 5.60 30.66 -14.40
N THR A 10 5.23 31.23 -15.53
CA THR A 10 3.95 31.89 -15.76
C THR A 10 2.95 30.91 -16.35
N GLY A 11 1.83 30.70 -15.66
CA GLY A 11 0.69 29.97 -16.20
C GLY A 11 0.05 30.68 -17.38
N SER A 12 -0.84 29.98 -18.09
CA SER A 12 -1.61 30.53 -19.21
C SER A 12 -2.50 31.72 -18.80
N ASP A 13 -2.81 31.85 -17.52
CA ASP A 13 -3.58 32.94 -16.92
C ASP A 13 -2.72 34.15 -16.51
N GLY A 14 -1.42 34.13 -16.78
CA GLY A 14 -0.47 35.18 -16.41
C GLY A 14 0.03 35.10 -14.97
N LYS A 15 -0.45 34.15 -14.15
CA LYS A 15 -0.04 34.02 -12.74
C LYS A 15 1.20 33.15 -12.60
N LEU A 16 1.94 33.33 -11.50
CA LEU A 16 3.05 32.43 -11.17
C LEU A 16 2.51 31.04 -10.81
N CYS A 17 3.13 29.99 -11.35
CA CYS A 17 2.77 28.60 -11.08
C CYS A 17 4.02 27.75 -10.89
N VAL A 18 3.93 26.73 -10.01
CA VAL A 18 5.03 25.78 -9.80
C VAL A 18 5.00 24.70 -10.87
N GLN A 19 6.15 24.43 -11.47
CA GLN A 19 6.30 23.37 -12.46
C GLN A 19 6.36 22.00 -11.80
N GLN A 20 5.39 21.14 -12.11
CA GLN A 20 5.23 19.84 -11.45
C GLN A 20 6.46 18.93 -11.61
N ALA A 21 7.13 18.97 -12.77
CA ALA A 21 8.35 18.19 -13.02
C ALA A 21 9.51 18.62 -12.10
N ALA A 22 9.66 19.93 -11.86
CA ALA A 22 10.65 20.45 -10.92
C ALA A 22 10.30 20.10 -9.46
N LEU A 23 9.00 20.18 -9.12
CA LEU A 23 8.53 19.79 -7.79
C LEU A 23 8.83 18.31 -7.48
N GLN A 24 8.64 17.41 -8.44
CA GLN A 24 8.97 15.98 -8.29
C GLN A 24 10.46 15.74 -8.02
N VAL A 25 11.34 16.53 -8.66
CA VAL A 25 12.79 16.45 -8.41
C VAL A 25 13.10 16.86 -6.97
N LEU A 26 12.51 17.96 -6.48
CA LEU A 26 12.67 18.40 -5.09
C LEU A 26 12.15 17.35 -4.10
N GLN A 27 10.99 16.74 -4.37
CA GLN A 27 10.38 15.71 -3.51
C GLN A 27 11.24 14.46 -3.32
N GLN A 28 12.12 14.14 -4.26
CA GLN A 28 13.06 13.01 -4.17
C GLN A 28 14.30 13.31 -3.33
N ILE A 29 14.59 14.59 -3.06
CA ILE A 29 15.78 15.00 -2.29
C ILE A 29 15.42 15.00 -0.80
N GLN A 30 15.85 13.94 -0.10
CA GLN A 30 15.67 13.80 1.36
C GLN A 30 16.74 14.52 2.19
N GLN A 31 17.86 14.88 1.54
CA GLN A 31 18.96 15.58 2.21
C GLN A 31 18.60 17.02 2.57
N PRO A 32 19.22 17.59 3.62
CA PRO A 32 19.19 19.03 3.88
C PRO A 32 19.69 19.82 2.67
N VAL A 33 19.06 20.97 2.40
CA VAL A 33 19.41 21.83 1.26
C VAL A 33 20.08 23.13 1.68
N VAL A 34 21.11 23.52 0.95
CA VAL A 34 21.68 24.87 0.94
C VAL A 34 21.14 25.56 -0.30
N VAL A 35 20.43 26.67 -0.15
CA VAL A 35 19.70 27.30 -1.27
C VAL A 35 20.32 28.67 -1.55
N VAL A 36 20.92 28.83 -2.72
CA VAL A 36 21.53 30.10 -3.15
C VAL A 36 20.70 30.67 -4.28
N ALA A 37 20.05 31.81 -4.05
CA ALA A 37 19.29 32.53 -5.07
C ALA A 37 20.08 33.74 -5.58
N VAL A 38 19.97 34.04 -6.87
CA VAL A 38 20.48 35.29 -7.45
C VAL A 38 19.35 36.15 -7.97
N VAL A 39 19.37 37.43 -7.61
CA VAL A 39 18.38 38.45 -8.00
C VAL A 39 19.09 39.70 -8.51
N GLY A 40 18.34 40.59 -9.16
CA GLY A 40 18.84 41.85 -9.70
C GLY A 40 18.34 42.10 -11.12
N LEU A 41 18.64 43.31 -11.63
CA LEU A 41 18.15 43.75 -12.93
C LEU A 41 18.44 42.76 -14.06
N TYR A 42 17.61 42.82 -15.10
CA TYR A 42 17.89 42.08 -16.33
C TYR A 42 19.26 42.46 -16.92
N ARG A 43 19.91 41.50 -17.60
CA ARG A 43 21.25 41.65 -18.23
C ARG A 43 22.44 41.91 -17.32
N THR A 44 22.32 41.82 -16.01
CA THR A 44 23.46 42.04 -15.10
C THR A 44 24.42 40.84 -14.98
N GLY A 45 24.19 39.74 -15.69
CA GLY A 45 25.08 38.57 -15.71
C GLY A 45 24.85 37.56 -14.58
N LYS A 46 23.62 37.47 -14.06
CA LYS A 46 23.18 36.54 -13.01
C LYS A 46 23.44 35.07 -13.36
N SER A 47 22.86 34.59 -14.48
CA SER A 47 23.01 33.21 -14.94
C SER A 47 24.47 32.80 -15.16
N PHE A 48 25.32 33.74 -15.56
CA PHE A 48 26.75 33.48 -15.74
C PHE A 48 27.41 33.18 -14.38
N LEU A 49 27.10 33.97 -13.36
CA LEU A 49 27.59 33.77 -12.00
C LEU A 49 27.07 32.44 -11.43
N MET A 50 25.81 32.09 -11.68
CA MET A 50 25.22 30.82 -11.23
C MET A 50 25.84 29.60 -11.91
N ASN A 51 26.18 29.68 -13.19
CA ASN A 51 26.94 28.60 -13.86
C ASN A 51 28.32 28.40 -13.21
N ARG A 52 28.99 29.48 -12.81
CA ARG A 52 30.26 29.39 -12.07
C ARG A 52 30.10 28.74 -10.70
N LEU A 53 29.03 29.05 -9.96
CA LEU A 53 28.68 28.36 -8.72
C LEU A 53 28.35 26.88 -8.93
N ALA A 54 27.75 26.54 -10.07
CA ALA A 54 27.51 25.15 -10.46
C ALA A 54 28.80 24.38 -10.83
N GLY A 55 29.95 25.06 -10.92
CA GLY A 55 31.20 24.48 -11.41
C GLY A 55 31.16 24.12 -12.90
N LYS A 56 30.27 24.74 -13.68
CA LYS A 56 30.05 24.45 -15.10
C LYS A 56 30.20 25.71 -15.95
N ARG A 57 30.59 25.54 -17.22
CA ARG A 57 30.63 26.66 -18.18
C ARG A 57 29.24 27.00 -18.71
N THR A 58 28.43 25.97 -18.93
CA THR A 58 27.06 26.04 -19.46
C THR A 58 26.09 25.42 -18.46
N GLY A 59 24.83 25.83 -18.53
CA GLY A 59 23.79 25.40 -17.60
C GLY A 59 22.57 26.31 -17.71
N PHE A 60 22.46 27.27 -16.80
CA PHE A 60 21.48 28.35 -16.91
C PHE A 60 21.76 29.13 -18.19
N ALA A 61 20.70 29.35 -18.96
CA ALA A 61 20.85 29.72 -20.34
C ALA A 61 21.19 31.21 -20.46
N LEU A 62 22.34 31.52 -21.05
CA LEU A 62 22.75 32.90 -21.30
C LEU A 62 22.10 33.42 -22.59
N SER A 63 21.80 34.72 -22.62
CA SER A 63 21.31 35.42 -23.80
C SER A 63 22.06 36.74 -23.97
N SER A 64 22.44 37.03 -25.19
CA SER A 64 22.94 38.34 -25.63
C SER A 64 21.89 39.16 -26.37
N ASN A 65 20.72 38.58 -26.68
CA ASN A 65 19.62 39.24 -27.38
C ASN A 65 18.91 40.25 -26.48
N ILE A 66 18.02 41.10 -26.99
CA ILE A 66 17.31 42.11 -26.17
C ILE A 66 16.30 41.42 -25.24
N LYS A 67 15.55 40.43 -25.73
CA LYS A 67 14.51 39.72 -24.98
C LYS A 67 15.05 38.88 -23.82
N PRO A 68 14.51 39.02 -22.60
CA PRO A 68 14.92 38.21 -21.46
C PRO A 68 14.77 36.73 -21.79
N LYS A 69 15.67 35.92 -21.21
CA LYS A 69 15.70 34.48 -21.46
C LYS A 69 15.24 33.67 -20.25
N THR A 70 15.56 34.16 -19.05
CA THR A 70 15.08 33.56 -17.80
C THR A 70 13.73 34.19 -17.47
N GLU A 71 12.67 33.39 -17.52
CA GLU A 71 11.35 33.75 -17.02
C GLU A 71 11.07 32.96 -15.74
N GLY A 72 10.45 33.62 -14.76
CA GLY A 72 10.15 33.06 -13.44
C GLY A 72 11.41 32.73 -12.61
N ILE A 73 11.46 31.53 -12.03
CA ILE A 73 12.58 31.05 -11.22
C ILE A 73 13.02 29.67 -11.71
N TRP A 74 14.30 29.56 -12.07
CA TRP A 74 14.93 28.32 -12.52
C TRP A 74 15.77 27.72 -11.40
N MET A 75 15.75 26.40 -11.27
CA MET A 75 16.51 25.68 -10.26
C MET A 75 17.54 24.73 -10.86
N TRP A 76 18.66 24.54 -10.16
CA TRP A 76 19.63 23.48 -10.46
C TRP A 76 20.12 22.82 -9.17
N CYS A 77 19.81 21.54 -9.00
CA CYS A 77 20.17 20.76 -7.81
C CYS A 77 21.40 19.88 -8.05
N MET A 78 22.35 19.94 -7.12
CA MET A 78 23.60 19.16 -7.17
C MET A 78 24.18 18.89 -5.76
N PRO A 79 25.04 17.88 -5.59
CA PRO A 79 25.74 17.66 -4.33
C PRO A 79 26.52 18.91 -3.91
N HIS A 80 26.47 19.27 -2.63
CA HIS A 80 27.20 20.43 -2.14
C HIS A 80 28.72 20.17 -2.18
N PRO A 81 29.55 21.05 -2.79
CA PRO A 81 30.98 20.77 -2.98
C PRO A 81 31.79 20.55 -1.70
N THR A 82 31.43 21.25 -0.61
CA THR A 82 32.18 21.23 0.66
C THR A 82 31.39 20.71 1.87
N LYS A 83 30.09 20.38 1.72
CA LYS A 83 29.20 20.00 2.84
C LYS A 83 28.57 18.65 2.55
N ALA A 84 29.28 17.58 2.92
CA ALA A 84 28.86 16.21 2.68
C ALA A 84 27.46 15.94 3.26
N GLY A 85 26.65 15.16 2.52
CA GLY A 85 25.27 14.83 2.92
C GLY A 85 24.25 15.95 2.71
N THR A 86 24.64 17.08 2.10
CA THR A 86 23.72 18.17 1.75
C THR A 86 23.66 18.39 0.23
N THR A 87 22.53 18.94 -0.22
CA THR A 87 22.31 19.31 -1.63
C THR A 87 22.36 20.82 -1.80
N LEU A 88 23.17 21.31 -2.73
CA LEU A 88 23.17 22.69 -3.18
C LEU A 88 22.05 22.89 -4.22
N VAL A 89 21.16 23.85 -3.95
CA VAL A 89 20.09 24.28 -4.85
C VAL A 89 20.39 25.70 -5.30
N LEU A 90 20.68 25.86 -6.59
CA LEU A 90 20.90 27.17 -7.21
C LEU A 90 19.59 27.67 -7.81
N LEU A 91 19.15 28.88 -7.45
CA LEU A 91 17.95 29.54 -7.98
C LEU A 91 18.33 30.76 -8.82
N ASP A 92 18.18 30.68 -10.14
CA ASP A 92 18.37 31.81 -11.06
C ASP A 92 17.02 32.44 -11.37
N THR A 93 16.87 33.74 -11.08
CA THR A 93 15.59 34.43 -11.28
C THR A 93 15.54 35.19 -12.60
N GLU A 94 14.31 35.46 -13.03
CA GLU A 94 13.99 36.52 -13.98
C GLU A 94 14.71 37.82 -13.61
N GLY A 95 15.06 38.61 -14.64
CA GLY A 95 15.60 39.93 -14.43
C GLY A 95 14.52 40.92 -14.06
N LEU A 96 14.73 41.62 -12.95
CA LEU A 96 13.85 42.69 -12.50
C LEU A 96 13.87 43.87 -13.48
N GLU A 97 12.79 44.65 -13.47
CA GLU A 97 12.52 45.83 -14.32
C GLU A 97 12.63 45.55 -15.82
N ASP A 98 12.08 44.42 -16.27
CA ASP A 98 11.96 44.12 -17.69
C ASP A 98 10.90 45.03 -18.35
N VAL A 99 11.36 45.83 -19.31
CA VAL A 99 10.55 46.82 -20.05
C VAL A 99 9.37 46.17 -20.78
N GLU A 100 9.48 44.93 -21.23
CA GLU A 100 8.38 44.23 -21.90
C GLU A 100 7.28 43.77 -20.92
N LYS A 101 7.59 43.58 -19.63
CA LYS A 101 6.66 42.98 -18.66
C LYS A 101 5.89 44.02 -17.84
N GLY A 102 6.51 45.16 -17.52
CA GLY A 102 5.83 46.33 -16.94
C GLY A 102 5.04 46.11 -15.63
N ASP A 103 5.12 44.93 -15.01
CA ASP A 103 4.37 44.56 -13.81
C ASP A 103 5.30 44.53 -12.59
N SER A 104 5.38 45.66 -11.90
CA SER A 104 6.21 45.79 -10.70
C SER A 104 5.85 44.75 -9.63
N LYS A 105 4.58 44.35 -9.53
CA LYS A 105 4.14 43.35 -8.53
C LYS A 105 4.76 41.98 -8.78
N ARG A 106 4.89 41.59 -10.05
CA ARG A 106 5.53 40.33 -10.43
C ARG A 106 6.99 40.32 -9.96
N ASP A 107 7.72 41.40 -10.20
CA ASP A 107 9.10 41.54 -9.75
C ASP A 107 9.21 41.45 -8.23
N THR A 108 8.31 42.13 -7.50
CA THR A 108 8.21 42.04 -6.03
C THR A 108 7.98 40.61 -5.56
N TYR A 109 7.10 39.85 -6.22
CA TYR A 109 6.85 38.45 -5.88
C TYR A 109 8.05 37.55 -6.17
N ILE A 110 8.71 37.72 -7.31
CA ILE A 110 9.93 36.96 -7.65
C ILE A 110 11.03 37.26 -6.62
N PHE A 111 11.21 38.52 -6.26
CA PHE A 111 12.15 38.94 -5.22
C PHE A 111 11.80 38.34 -3.85
N SER A 112 10.53 38.42 -3.43
CA SER A 112 10.03 37.86 -2.18
C SER A 112 10.24 36.34 -2.11
N LEU A 113 9.93 35.62 -3.19
CA LEU A 113 10.16 34.18 -3.29
C LEU A 113 11.64 33.83 -3.18
N ALA A 114 12.52 34.58 -3.86
CA ALA A 114 13.96 34.37 -3.79
C ALA A 114 14.49 34.56 -2.35
N VAL A 115 14.01 35.58 -1.63
CA VAL A 115 14.34 35.80 -0.21
C VAL A 115 13.84 34.65 0.66
N LEU A 116 12.55 34.28 0.54
CA LEU A 116 11.91 33.28 1.39
C LEU A 116 12.48 31.87 1.19
N LEU A 117 12.83 31.50 -0.04
CA LEU A 117 13.31 30.16 -0.39
C LEU A 117 14.82 29.98 -0.14
N SER A 118 15.61 31.05 -0.24
CA SER A 118 17.07 30.95 -0.13
C SER A 118 17.58 30.95 1.31
N SER A 119 18.75 30.33 1.54
CA SER A 119 19.59 30.56 2.72
C SER A 119 20.69 31.59 2.45
N THR A 120 21.02 31.84 1.19
CA THR A 120 21.89 32.93 0.73
C THR A 120 21.27 33.63 -0.48
N LEU A 121 21.14 34.95 -0.41
CA LEU A 121 20.61 35.79 -1.47
C LEU A 121 21.73 36.62 -2.08
N VAL A 122 21.99 36.42 -3.37
CA VAL A 122 22.98 37.17 -4.14
C VAL A 122 22.25 38.27 -4.92
N TYR A 123 22.41 39.52 -4.51
CA TYR A 123 21.94 40.66 -5.29
C TYR A 123 23.03 41.12 -6.25
N ASN A 124 22.76 41.02 -7.55
CA ASN A 124 23.74 41.26 -8.60
C ASN A 124 23.36 42.54 -9.38
N SER A 125 24.16 43.59 -9.21
CA SER A 125 24.03 44.87 -9.91
C SER A 125 25.30 45.22 -10.69
N ARG A 126 25.26 46.26 -11.53
CA ARG A 126 26.43 46.76 -12.27
C ARG A 126 26.91 48.09 -11.69
N GLY A 127 28.21 48.34 -11.75
CA GLY A 127 28.82 49.58 -11.31
C GLY A 127 28.90 49.69 -9.79
N VAL A 128 28.60 50.88 -9.27
CA VAL A 128 28.80 51.28 -7.87
C VAL A 128 27.48 51.29 -7.11
N ILE A 129 27.53 51.45 -5.78
CA ILE A 129 26.34 51.61 -4.94
C ILE A 129 26.03 53.11 -4.85
N ASP A 130 25.38 53.63 -5.88
CA ASP A 130 24.85 55.00 -5.88
C ASP A 130 23.38 55.02 -5.39
N ASN A 131 22.75 56.20 -5.44
CA ASN A 131 21.33 56.28 -5.04
C ASN A 131 20.41 55.53 -6.00
N LYS A 132 20.78 55.42 -7.28
CA LYS A 132 19.98 54.69 -8.26
C LYS A 132 20.01 53.19 -7.95
N ALA A 133 21.18 52.63 -7.64
CA ALA A 133 21.31 51.24 -7.20
C ALA A 133 20.49 50.94 -5.92
N MET A 134 20.32 51.93 -5.04
CA MET A 134 19.48 51.80 -3.85
C MET A 134 17.98 51.89 -4.16
N GLU A 135 17.59 52.70 -5.14
CA GLU A 135 16.22 52.75 -5.67
C GLU A 135 15.86 51.45 -6.39
N GLU A 136 16.78 50.88 -7.18
CA GLU A 136 16.64 49.56 -7.82
C GLU A 136 16.52 48.40 -6.81
N LEU A 137 16.87 48.65 -5.53
CA LEU A 137 16.73 47.70 -4.42
C LEU A 137 15.53 48.03 -3.51
N GLN A 138 14.62 48.92 -3.95
CA GLN A 138 13.41 49.28 -3.20
C GLN A 138 12.48 48.09 -2.92
N TYR A 139 12.57 47.00 -3.69
CA TYR A 139 11.84 45.75 -3.43
C TYR A 139 12.03 45.22 -2.01
N VAL A 140 13.18 45.53 -1.37
CA VAL A 140 13.42 45.18 0.03
C VAL A 140 12.43 45.87 0.96
N THR A 141 12.02 47.11 0.66
CA THR A 141 11.03 47.86 1.46
C THR A 141 9.63 47.28 1.33
N GLU A 142 9.29 46.73 0.16
CA GLU A 142 8.00 46.09 -0.12
C GLU A 142 7.85 44.74 0.57
N LEU A 143 8.95 44.09 0.97
CA LEU A 143 8.91 42.84 1.74
C LEU A 143 8.09 42.98 3.04
N ILE A 144 8.06 44.17 3.65
CA ILE A 144 7.29 44.46 4.87
C ILE A 144 5.80 44.29 4.62
N GLU A 145 5.33 44.68 3.44
CA GLU A 145 3.92 44.62 3.05
C GLU A 145 3.47 43.19 2.72
N HIS A 146 4.42 42.34 2.33
CA HIS A 146 4.15 40.99 1.84
C HIS A 146 4.53 39.86 2.80
N ILE A 147 5.39 40.10 3.80
CA ILE A 147 5.89 39.05 4.71
C ILE A 147 5.57 39.43 6.16
N LYS A 148 4.93 38.49 6.86
CA LYS A 148 4.72 38.52 8.31
C LYS A 148 5.50 37.39 9.00
N VAL A 149 6.02 37.63 10.21
CA VAL A 149 6.72 36.60 10.99
C VAL A 149 5.74 35.76 11.82
N THR A 150 4.74 36.39 12.42
CA THR A 150 3.58 35.74 13.05
C THR A 150 2.27 36.27 12.43
N PRO A 151 1.13 35.57 12.58
CA PRO A 151 -0.15 36.06 12.07
C PRO A 151 -0.61 37.38 12.70
N ASP A 152 -0.32 37.54 14.00
CA ASP A 152 -0.85 38.61 14.87
C ASP A 152 0.10 39.80 15.02
N GLU A 153 1.35 39.71 14.55
CA GLU A 153 2.26 40.85 14.56
C GLU A 153 1.79 41.94 13.58
N ASP A 154 1.73 43.16 14.10
CA ASP A 154 1.76 44.37 13.30
C ASP A 154 3.11 44.44 12.57
N ALA A 155 3.11 44.92 11.33
CA ALA A 155 4.24 44.87 10.40
C ALA A 155 5.51 45.63 10.89
N ASP A 156 5.45 46.31 12.04
CA ASP A 156 6.49 47.18 12.55
C ASP A 156 7.65 46.45 13.27
N ASP A 157 7.50 45.19 13.71
CA ASP A 157 8.63 44.45 14.30
C ASP A 157 9.55 43.82 13.24
N CYS A 158 10.26 44.71 12.55
CA CYS A 158 11.27 44.35 11.56
C CYS A 158 12.44 43.52 12.11
N THR A 159 12.63 43.48 13.44
CA THR A 159 13.77 42.77 14.04
C THR A 159 13.59 41.26 14.01
N ALA A 160 12.35 40.79 13.93
CA ALA A 160 12.03 39.38 13.85
C ALA A 160 12.49 38.74 12.51
N PHE A 161 12.53 39.51 11.41
CA PHE A 161 12.99 39.03 10.09
C PHE A 161 14.45 38.57 10.08
N ALA A 162 15.30 39.25 10.86
CA ALA A 162 16.75 39.06 10.90
C ALA A 162 17.17 37.60 11.18
N LYS A 163 16.30 36.82 11.85
CA LYS A 163 16.57 35.42 12.22
C LYS A 163 16.29 34.41 11.11
N PHE A 164 15.54 34.79 10.08
CA PHE A 164 15.01 33.86 9.07
C PHE A 164 15.39 34.22 7.64
N PHE A 165 15.90 35.43 7.47
CA PHE A 165 16.31 35.94 6.18
C PHE A 165 17.70 35.42 5.80
N PRO A 166 17.96 35.24 4.49
CA PRO A 166 19.20 34.67 4.00
C PRO A 166 20.41 35.57 4.28
N HIS A 167 21.62 35.00 4.21
CA HIS A 167 22.84 35.80 4.11
C HIS A 167 22.77 36.64 2.82
N PHE A 168 22.92 37.96 2.92
CA PHE A 168 22.87 38.85 1.77
C PHE A 168 24.26 39.08 1.17
N ILE A 169 24.42 38.83 -0.12
CA ILE A 169 25.67 39.10 -0.84
C ILE A 169 25.40 40.11 -1.96
N TRP A 170 26.03 41.27 -1.89
CA TRP A 170 25.96 42.25 -2.98
C TRP A 170 27.13 42.05 -3.94
N CYS A 171 26.84 41.56 -5.15
CA CYS A 171 27.80 41.40 -6.23
C CYS A 171 27.75 42.61 -7.17
N LEU A 172 28.79 43.42 -7.16
CA LEU A 172 28.96 44.61 -8.00
C LEU A 172 29.78 44.26 -9.24
N ARG A 173 29.12 44.19 -10.39
CA ARG A 173 29.71 43.81 -11.68
C ARG A 173 30.29 45.02 -12.39
N ASP A 174 31.38 44.85 -13.13
CA ASP A 174 32.06 45.94 -13.84
C ASP A 174 32.44 47.10 -12.88
N PHE A 175 32.93 46.77 -11.68
CA PHE A 175 33.33 47.75 -10.67
C PHE A 175 34.62 48.47 -11.08
N THR A 176 34.67 49.80 -10.90
CA THR A 176 35.76 50.65 -11.42
C THR A 176 36.38 51.61 -10.40
N LEU A 177 35.88 51.65 -9.16
CA LEU A 177 36.42 52.55 -8.13
C LEU A 177 37.62 51.91 -7.42
N GLU A 178 38.58 52.73 -7.01
CA GLU A 178 39.52 52.32 -5.96
C GLU A 178 38.79 52.33 -4.61
N LEU A 179 38.86 51.23 -3.87
CA LEU A 179 38.28 51.11 -2.53
C LEU A 179 39.15 51.86 -1.51
N LYS A 180 39.13 53.19 -1.58
CA LYS A 180 39.86 54.08 -0.67
C LYS A 180 38.96 55.17 -0.12
N LEU A 181 39.07 55.45 1.17
CA LEU A 181 38.41 56.55 1.85
C LEU A 181 39.44 57.28 2.72
N ASP A 182 39.60 58.59 2.50
CA ASP A 182 40.57 59.44 3.20
C ASP A 182 42.01 58.86 3.19
N GLY A 183 42.40 58.28 2.05
CA GLY A 183 43.72 57.68 1.84
C GLY A 183 43.92 56.30 2.47
N LYS A 184 42.91 55.74 3.15
CA LYS A 184 42.94 54.38 3.70
C LYS A 184 42.23 53.41 2.77
N ASP A 185 42.82 52.24 2.57
CA ASP A 185 42.17 51.15 1.84
C ASP A 185 40.96 50.65 2.65
N LEU A 186 39.85 50.42 1.95
CA LEU A 186 38.64 49.81 2.46
C LEU A 186 38.52 48.39 1.90
N THR A 187 38.00 47.49 2.72
CA THR A 187 37.47 46.21 2.26
C THR A 187 36.15 46.42 1.52
N GLU A 188 35.76 45.43 0.71
CA GLU A 188 34.48 45.42 -0.01
C GLU A 188 33.30 45.54 0.98
N ASP A 189 33.39 44.89 2.13
CA ASP A 189 32.38 44.93 3.19
C ASP A 189 32.31 46.32 3.87
N GLU A 190 33.45 46.97 4.11
CA GLU A 190 33.46 48.34 4.64
C GLU A 190 32.87 49.35 3.65
N TYR A 191 33.09 49.14 2.35
CA TYR A 191 32.44 49.95 1.31
C TYR A 191 30.90 49.75 1.31
N LEU A 192 30.42 48.52 1.48
CA LEU A 192 28.99 48.25 1.64
C LEU A 192 28.42 48.93 2.89
N GLU A 193 29.07 48.81 4.05
CA GLU A 193 28.61 49.47 5.28
C GLU A 193 28.65 51.00 5.17
N PHE A 194 29.62 51.55 4.44
CA PHE A 194 29.65 52.98 4.11
C PHE A 194 28.43 53.38 3.26
N ALA A 195 28.10 52.62 2.22
CA ALA A 195 26.96 52.91 1.35
C ALA A 195 25.60 52.79 2.07
N LEU A 196 25.51 51.92 3.08
CA LEU A 196 24.33 51.69 3.92
C LEU A 196 24.26 52.63 5.15
N LYS A 197 25.19 53.58 5.29
CA LYS A 197 25.18 54.55 6.39
C LYS A 197 23.92 55.43 6.33
N LEU A 198 23.22 55.50 7.46
CA LEU A 198 22.02 56.32 7.60
C LEU A 198 22.42 57.80 7.77
N ARG A 199 21.57 58.69 7.27
CA ARG A 199 21.69 60.12 7.48
C ARG A 199 20.91 60.52 8.73
N PRO A 200 21.45 61.42 9.57
CA PRO A 200 20.70 61.98 10.69
C PRO A 200 19.57 62.90 10.20
N GLY A 201 18.50 63.00 10.99
CA GLY A 201 17.36 63.88 10.75
C GLY A 201 16.07 63.15 10.39
N THR A 202 14.96 63.88 10.41
CA THR A 202 13.60 63.35 10.23
C THR A 202 12.87 63.95 9.03
N SER A 203 13.58 64.73 8.19
CA SER A 203 12.98 65.29 6.98
C SER A 203 12.53 64.19 6.01
N LYS A 204 11.49 64.44 5.20
CA LYS A 204 11.00 63.46 4.20
C LYS A 204 12.11 62.92 3.29
N LYS A 205 13.04 63.78 2.85
CA LYS A 205 14.20 63.37 2.02
C LYS A 205 15.15 62.42 2.77
N VAL A 206 15.36 62.65 4.06
CA VAL A 206 16.20 61.78 4.89
C VAL A 206 15.49 60.45 5.14
N MET A 207 14.19 60.45 5.44
CA MET A 207 13.42 59.22 5.60
C MET A 207 13.42 58.36 4.34
N MET A 208 13.18 58.94 3.15
CA MET A 208 13.25 58.21 1.88
C MET A 208 14.65 57.65 1.58
N TYR A 209 15.70 58.39 1.92
CA TYR A 209 17.08 57.90 1.78
C TYR A 209 17.40 56.75 2.75
N ASN A 210 16.94 56.86 3.99
CA ASN A 210 17.22 55.91 5.06
C ASN A 210 16.40 54.62 4.90
N LEU A 211 15.14 54.68 4.45
CA LEU A 211 14.23 53.54 4.44
C LEU A 211 14.81 52.26 3.79
N PRO A 212 15.29 52.26 2.52
CA PRO A 212 15.87 51.04 1.93
C PRO A 212 17.13 50.58 2.67
N ARG A 213 17.94 51.52 3.18
CA ARG A 213 19.17 51.21 3.95
C ARG A 213 18.83 50.58 5.29
N GLU A 214 17.82 51.08 5.99
CA GLU A 214 17.32 50.53 7.25
C GLU A 214 16.76 49.13 7.03
N CYS A 215 15.97 48.92 5.98
CA CYS A 215 15.40 47.61 5.67
C CYS A 215 16.51 46.58 5.38
N ILE A 216 17.49 46.90 4.51
CA ILE A 216 18.63 46.01 4.25
C ILE A 216 19.38 45.69 5.55
N ARG A 217 19.63 46.72 6.37
CA ARG A 217 20.39 46.55 7.61
C ARG A 217 19.68 45.68 8.65
N LYS A 218 18.35 45.82 8.76
CA LYS A 218 17.50 45.07 9.69
C LYS A 218 17.23 43.66 9.20
N PHE A 219 16.89 43.49 7.92
CA PHE A 219 16.49 42.20 7.36
C PHE A 219 17.68 41.28 7.12
N PHE A 220 18.82 41.83 6.75
CA PHE A 220 20.01 41.07 6.41
C PHE A 220 21.17 41.46 7.34
N PRO A 221 21.14 41.09 8.63
CA PRO A 221 22.21 41.43 9.58
C PRO A 221 23.56 40.87 9.12
N CYS A 222 23.56 39.67 8.53
CA CYS A 222 24.71 39.06 7.88
C CYS A 222 24.72 39.46 6.40
N ARG A 223 25.67 40.33 6.03
CA ARG A 223 25.83 40.83 4.66
C ARG A 223 27.28 40.95 4.26
N THR A 224 27.56 40.74 2.98
CA THR A 224 28.91 40.75 2.41
C THR A 224 28.86 41.37 1.01
N CYS A 225 29.97 41.96 0.56
CA CYS A 225 30.10 42.56 -0.77
C CYS A 225 31.22 41.90 -1.57
N PHE A 226 31.02 41.77 -2.88
CA PHE A 226 32.04 41.37 -3.83
C PHE A 226 32.06 42.33 -5.02
N THR A 227 33.24 42.82 -5.37
CA THR A 227 33.47 43.70 -6.51
C THR A 227 34.14 42.90 -7.63
N PHE A 228 33.50 42.84 -8.79
CA PHE A 228 34.01 42.11 -9.95
C PHE A 228 34.46 43.10 -11.02
N PRO A 229 35.71 42.99 -11.52
CA PRO A 229 36.11 43.72 -12.70
C PRO A 229 35.34 43.20 -13.94
N SER A 230 35.49 43.88 -15.07
CA SER A 230 34.90 43.41 -16.33
C SER A 230 35.48 42.04 -16.69
N PRO A 231 34.66 41.02 -17.00
CA PRO A 231 35.15 39.66 -17.23
C PRO A 231 35.99 39.52 -18.50
N THR A 232 35.85 40.46 -19.44
CA THR A 232 36.55 40.51 -20.72
C THR A 232 36.42 41.92 -21.31
N THR A 233 37.09 42.20 -22.42
CA THR A 233 36.92 43.42 -23.21
C THR A 233 35.48 43.56 -23.76
N PRO A 234 35.00 44.79 -24.02
CA PRO A 234 33.63 45.03 -24.50
C PRO A 234 33.21 44.22 -25.74
N GLU A 235 34.14 44.00 -26.67
CA GLU A 235 33.89 43.33 -27.96
C GLU A 235 33.53 41.85 -27.80
N LYS A 236 34.02 41.21 -26.74
CA LYS A 236 33.79 39.77 -26.47
C LYS A 236 32.63 39.51 -25.50
N ARG A 237 31.96 40.53 -24.98
CA ARG A 237 30.90 40.37 -23.96
C ARG A 237 29.69 39.58 -24.45
N SER A 238 29.34 39.70 -25.74
CA SER A 238 28.20 38.99 -26.33
C SER A 238 28.42 37.48 -26.45
N ILE A 239 29.67 37.04 -26.41
CA ILE A 239 30.09 35.63 -26.51
C ILE A 239 30.68 35.10 -25.20
N LEU A 240 30.43 35.77 -24.07
CA LEU A 240 31.01 35.45 -22.76
C LEU A 240 30.86 33.97 -22.35
N GLU A 241 29.78 33.30 -22.75
CA GLU A 241 29.54 31.87 -22.48
C GLU A 241 30.54 30.96 -23.21
N SER A 242 30.93 31.31 -24.44
CA SER A 242 31.85 30.49 -25.26
C SER A 242 33.32 30.74 -24.95
N LEU A 243 33.65 31.85 -24.29
CA LEU A 243 35.02 32.18 -23.89
C LEU A 243 35.60 31.11 -22.96
N SER A 244 36.83 30.70 -23.26
CA SER A 244 37.62 29.84 -22.38
C SER A 244 38.10 30.63 -21.15
N PRO A 245 38.47 29.97 -20.04
CA PRO A 245 39.05 30.66 -18.89
C PRO A 245 40.27 31.52 -19.25
N ALA A 246 41.10 31.11 -20.21
CA ALA A 246 42.28 31.89 -20.62
C ALA A 246 41.94 33.21 -21.34
N GLU A 247 40.70 33.38 -21.79
CA GLU A 247 40.22 34.60 -22.46
C GLU A 247 39.51 35.55 -21.52
N LEU A 248 39.32 35.16 -20.26
CA LEU A 248 38.73 36.00 -19.23
C LEU A 248 39.82 36.74 -18.48
N ASP A 249 39.46 37.89 -17.95
CA ASP A 249 40.33 38.68 -17.11
C ASP A 249 40.82 37.86 -15.89
N PRO A 250 42.14 37.77 -15.62
CA PRO A 250 42.67 36.97 -14.52
C PRO A 250 42.17 37.42 -13.14
N GLU A 251 41.98 38.72 -12.92
CA GLU A 251 41.45 39.26 -11.68
C GLU A 251 39.97 38.88 -11.52
N PHE A 252 39.19 38.96 -12.61
CA PHE A 252 37.80 38.48 -12.61
C PHE A 252 37.69 37.01 -12.19
N LEU A 253 38.57 36.14 -12.72
CA LEU A 253 38.60 34.73 -12.35
C LEU A 253 38.95 34.52 -10.88
N GLU A 254 39.89 35.31 -10.34
CA GLU A 254 40.30 35.22 -8.95
C GLU A 254 39.19 35.65 -8.00
N VAL A 255 38.54 36.78 -8.26
CA VAL A 255 37.35 37.21 -7.50
C VAL A 255 36.24 36.17 -7.60
N THR A 256 36.00 35.59 -8.79
CA THR A 256 34.98 34.54 -8.97
C THR A 256 35.29 33.31 -8.12
N LYS A 257 36.56 32.87 -8.03
CA LYS A 257 36.94 31.74 -7.16
C LYS A 257 36.72 32.08 -5.69
N ARG A 258 37.12 33.27 -5.24
CA ARG A 258 36.88 33.76 -3.88
C ARG A 258 35.40 33.77 -3.54
N PHE A 259 34.57 34.31 -4.44
CA PHE A 259 33.12 34.33 -4.33
C PHE A 259 32.53 32.92 -4.22
N CYS A 260 32.85 32.02 -5.15
CA CYS A 260 32.33 30.65 -5.10
C CYS A 260 32.74 29.93 -3.81
N LYS A 261 34.02 30.06 -3.41
CA LYS A 261 34.52 29.50 -2.15
C LYS A 261 33.76 30.06 -0.95
N PHE A 262 33.55 31.37 -0.89
CA PHE A 262 32.79 32.02 0.17
C PHE A 262 31.37 31.47 0.24
N VAL A 263 30.67 31.39 -0.90
CA VAL A 263 29.31 30.86 -0.97
C VAL A 263 29.26 29.41 -0.47
N PHE A 264 30.17 28.54 -0.90
CA PHE A 264 30.18 27.14 -0.44
C PHE A 264 30.50 27.02 1.06
N ASP A 265 31.44 27.81 1.57
CA ASP A 265 31.86 27.70 2.98
C ASP A 265 30.79 28.31 3.91
N ARG A 266 30.28 29.50 3.58
CA ARG A 266 29.44 30.32 4.46
C ARG A 266 27.93 30.11 4.31
N SER A 267 27.43 29.67 3.15
CA SER A 267 25.98 29.50 2.97
C SER A 267 25.45 28.36 3.84
N GLU A 268 24.57 28.66 4.78
CA GLU A 268 24.05 27.67 5.71
C GLU A 268 22.95 26.80 5.09
N VAL A 269 22.67 25.67 5.75
CA VAL A 269 21.51 24.85 5.43
C VAL A 269 20.26 25.70 5.66
N LYS A 270 19.31 25.68 4.73
CA LYS A 270 18.05 26.41 4.85
C LYS A 270 17.25 25.90 6.05
N GLN A 271 16.76 26.82 6.86
CA GLN A 271 15.94 26.53 8.02
C GLN A 271 14.61 27.29 7.95
N LEU A 272 13.59 26.71 8.57
CA LEU A 272 12.34 27.37 8.90
C LEU A 272 12.42 28.08 10.25
N LYS A 273 11.42 28.91 10.57
CA LYS A 273 11.27 29.49 11.91
C LYS A 273 11.29 28.38 12.97
N GLY A 274 12.14 28.55 13.99
CA GLY A 274 12.39 27.53 15.02
C GLY A 274 13.57 26.59 14.73
N GLY A 275 14.32 26.79 13.65
CA GLY A 275 15.53 26.02 13.34
C GLY A 275 15.26 24.65 12.68
N HIS A 276 14.04 24.42 12.19
CA HIS A 276 13.70 23.17 11.51
C HIS A 276 14.43 23.10 10.16
N THR A 277 15.20 22.04 9.96
CA THR A 277 16.00 21.83 8.75
C THR A 277 15.11 21.60 7.54
N VAL A 278 15.36 22.33 6.46
CA VAL A 278 14.66 22.16 5.19
C VAL A 278 15.39 21.12 4.34
N THR A 279 14.68 20.06 3.98
CA THR A 279 15.10 19.10 2.96
C THR A 279 14.57 19.53 1.59
N GLY A 280 15.00 18.90 0.50
CA GLY A 280 14.47 19.22 -0.83
C GLY A 280 12.97 19.03 -0.93
N ARG A 281 12.41 17.98 -0.28
CA ARG A 281 10.96 17.77 -0.22
C ARG A 281 10.23 18.92 0.47
N VAL A 282 10.73 19.36 1.63
CA VAL A 282 10.17 20.50 2.36
C VAL A 282 10.29 21.78 1.54
N LEU A 283 11.42 22.01 0.85
CA LEU A 283 11.59 23.14 -0.06
C LEU A 283 10.57 23.15 -1.19
N GLY A 284 10.28 21.97 -1.78
CA GLY A 284 9.25 21.82 -2.79
C GLY A 284 7.86 22.20 -2.28
N ASN A 285 7.48 21.69 -1.10
CA ASN A 285 6.19 22.02 -0.47
C ASN A 285 6.09 23.51 -0.08
N LEU A 286 7.19 24.12 0.40
CA LEU A 286 7.27 25.56 0.68
C LEU A 286 7.09 26.39 -0.59
N THR A 287 7.76 26.01 -1.67
CA THR A 287 7.65 26.70 -2.97
C THR A 287 6.21 26.71 -3.44
N LYS A 288 5.54 25.55 -3.40
CA LYS A 288 4.13 25.42 -3.76
C LYS A 288 3.25 26.32 -2.89
N MET A 289 3.40 26.25 -1.57
CA MET A 289 2.63 27.06 -0.63
C MET A 289 2.78 28.57 -0.89
N TYR A 290 4.00 29.06 -1.10
CA TYR A 290 4.22 30.48 -1.34
C TYR A 290 3.64 30.93 -2.68
N VAL A 291 3.75 30.13 -3.74
CA VAL A 291 3.11 30.44 -5.02
C VAL A 291 1.58 30.43 -4.94
N ASP A 292 1.01 29.48 -4.19
CA ASP A 292 -0.43 29.42 -3.92
C ASP A 292 -0.88 30.65 -3.10
N THR A 293 -0.06 31.10 -2.14
CA THR A 293 -0.29 32.32 -1.34
C THR A 293 -0.38 33.56 -2.24
N ILE A 294 0.58 33.74 -3.16
CA ILE A 294 0.56 34.82 -4.16
C ILE A 294 -0.73 34.75 -5.00
N SER A 295 -1.06 33.55 -5.50
CA SER A 295 -2.23 33.35 -6.36
C SER A 295 -3.56 33.68 -5.68
N SER A 296 -3.61 33.55 -4.35
CA SER A 296 -4.76 33.90 -3.51
C SER A 296 -4.83 35.38 -3.10
N GLY A 297 -3.75 36.16 -3.31
CA GLY A 297 -3.64 37.54 -2.86
C GLY A 297 -3.38 37.71 -1.35
N ALA A 298 -3.03 36.62 -0.65
CA ALA A 298 -2.65 36.66 0.76
C ALA A 298 -1.18 37.10 0.95
N VAL A 299 -0.82 37.42 2.19
CA VAL A 299 0.57 37.72 2.60
C VAL A 299 1.29 36.44 3.05
N PHE A 300 2.60 36.38 2.82
CA PHE A 300 3.44 35.30 3.33
C PHE A 300 3.51 35.38 4.86
N CYS A 301 3.29 34.26 5.55
CA CYS A 301 3.46 34.18 7.00
C CYS A 301 4.45 33.06 7.34
N LEU A 302 5.60 33.42 7.92
CA LEU A 302 6.67 32.46 8.22
C LEU A 302 6.22 31.39 9.22
N GLU A 303 5.42 31.76 10.23
CA GLU A 303 4.88 30.81 11.19
C GLU A 303 3.87 29.85 10.59
N ASN A 304 2.95 30.35 9.75
CA ASN A 304 2.00 29.51 9.04
C ASN A 304 2.73 28.53 8.12
N ALA A 305 3.82 28.96 7.48
CA ALA A 305 4.65 28.08 6.68
C ALA A 305 5.22 26.92 7.51
N VAL A 306 5.68 27.18 8.73
CA VAL A 306 6.15 26.10 9.63
C VAL A 306 5.02 25.16 10.04
N ILE A 307 3.86 25.70 10.42
CA ILE A 307 2.70 24.89 10.83
C ILE A 307 2.26 23.96 9.70
N ALA A 308 2.11 24.51 8.49
CA ALA A 308 1.63 23.72 7.38
C ALA A 308 2.70 22.76 6.82
N MET A 309 4.00 23.11 6.84
CA MET A 309 5.06 22.13 6.54
C MET A 309 5.11 20.99 7.58
N ALA A 310 4.95 21.32 8.87
CA ALA A 310 4.88 20.32 9.93
C ALA A 310 3.69 19.38 9.71
N GLN A 311 2.51 19.92 9.39
CA GLN A 311 1.33 19.08 9.10
C GLN A 311 1.60 18.11 7.94
N ILE A 312 2.11 18.61 6.80
CA ILE A 312 2.37 17.77 5.62
C ILE A 312 3.41 16.68 5.93
N GLU A 313 4.51 17.03 6.61
CA GLU A 313 5.55 16.04 6.93
C GLU A 313 5.11 15.06 8.02
N ASN A 314 4.32 15.50 9.02
CA ASN A 314 3.84 14.62 10.09
C ASN A 314 2.76 13.65 9.61
N GLU A 315 1.85 14.07 8.71
CA GLU A 315 0.91 13.17 8.03
C GLU A 315 1.65 12.11 7.21
N ALA A 316 2.64 12.52 6.44
CA ALA A 316 3.41 11.58 5.63
C ALA A 316 4.34 10.69 6.46
N ALA A 317 4.89 11.18 7.58
CA ALA A 317 5.65 10.40 8.54
C ALA A 317 4.77 9.33 9.22
N THR A 318 3.50 9.67 9.52
CA THR A 318 2.51 8.72 10.06
C THR A 318 2.28 7.58 9.07
N GLN A 319 2.09 7.91 7.79
CA GLN A 319 1.88 6.92 6.74
C GLN A 319 3.11 6.03 6.53
N GLU A 320 4.30 6.62 6.49
CA GLU A 320 5.56 5.89 6.34
C GLU A 320 5.83 4.94 7.52
N GLY A 321 5.61 5.40 8.76
CA GLY A 321 5.71 4.55 9.95
C GLY A 321 4.71 3.38 9.89
N LEU A 322 3.46 3.64 9.48
CA LEU A 322 2.43 2.61 9.35
C LEU A 322 2.80 1.56 8.29
N GLU A 323 3.36 1.98 7.15
CA GLU A 323 3.82 1.08 6.09
C GLU A 323 4.99 0.18 6.55
N VAL A 324 5.94 0.73 7.32
CA VAL A 324 7.02 -0.07 7.93
C VAL A 324 6.45 -1.14 8.86
N TYR A 325 5.50 -0.75 9.72
CA TYR A 325 4.83 -1.66 10.64
C TYR A 325 4.05 -2.77 9.91
N GLN A 326 3.17 -2.40 8.98
CA GLN A 326 2.32 -3.33 8.22
C GLN A 326 3.16 -4.33 7.42
N ARG A 327 4.20 -3.86 6.72
CA ARG A 327 5.11 -4.74 5.96
C ARG A 327 5.77 -5.79 6.84
N GLY A 328 6.18 -5.39 8.05
CA GLY A 328 6.73 -6.30 9.05
C GLY A 328 5.72 -7.33 9.55
N MET A 329 4.50 -6.89 9.88
CA MET A 329 3.45 -7.77 10.39
C MET A 329 2.91 -8.72 9.32
N GLU A 330 2.78 -8.31 8.06
CA GLU A 330 2.40 -9.20 6.97
C GLU A 330 3.47 -10.28 6.71
N LYS A 331 4.75 -9.94 6.86
CA LYS A 331 5.83 -10.94 6.81
C LYS A 331 5.69 -11.95 7.97
N LEU A 332 5.41 -11.48 9.18
CA LEU A 332 5.21 -12.35 10.36
C LEU A 332 4.00 -13.28 10.19
N LYS A 333 2.90 -12.76 9.64
CA LYS A 333 1.64 -13.48 9.42
C LYS A 333 1.80 -14.74 8.57
N SER A 334 2.79 -14.80 7.69
CA SER A 334 3.13 -16.01 6.92
C SER A 334 3.52 -17.22 7.80
N SER A 335 3.90 -16.99 9.05
CA SER A 335 4.32 -18.02 10.01
C SER A 335 3.24 -18.35 11.06
N PHE A 336 2.03 -17.79 10.93
CA PHE A 336 0.95 -18.10 11.87
C PHE A 336 0.51 -19.57 11.77
N PRO A 337 0.13 -20.21 12.90
CA PRO A 337 0.03 -19.64 14.23
C PRO A 337 1.38 -19.68 14.98
N LEU A 338 1.68 -18.61 15.71
CA LEU A 338 2.84 -18.44 16.58
C LEU A 338 2.40 -18.28 18.04
N GLU A 339 3.33 -18.51 18.97
CA GLU A 339 3.10 -18.22 20.39
C GLU A 339 2.83 -16.73 20.61
N LEU A 340 1.93 -16.42 21.55
CA LEU A 340 1.52 -15.03 21.78
C LEU A 340 2.70 -14.14 22.19
N GLU A 341 3.67 -14.69 22.92
CA GLU A 341 4.92 -13.99 23.28
C GLU A 341 5.76 -13.62 22.05
N GLN A 342 5.87 -14.52 21.07
CA GLN A 342 6.60 -14.27 19.83
C GLN A 342 5.93 -13.16 19.01
N VAL A 343 4.59 -13.22 18.88
CA VAL A 343 3.82 -12.19 18.17
C VAL A 343 3.95 -10.83 18.87
N SER A 344 3.95 -10.82 20.21
CA SER A 344 4.09 -9.58 21.00
C SER A 344 5.51 -9.00 20.92
N SER A 345 6.54 -9.84 20.96
CA SER A 345 7.94 -9.41 20.78
C SER A 345 8.17 -8.80 19.40
N GLU A 346 7.65 -9.43 18.35
CA GLU A 346 7.76 -8.89 16.99
C GLU A 346 6.97 -7.59 16.81
N HIS A 347 5.79 -7.48 17.42
CA HIS A 347 5.05 -6.22 17.47
C HIS A 347 5.88 -5.09 18.09
N GLN A 348 6.48 -5.29 19.27
CA GLN A 348 7.32 -4.27 19.92
C GLN A 348 8.50 -3.83 19.05
N ARG A 349 9.18 -4.80 18.41
CA ARG A 349 10.29 -4.53 17.49
C ARG A 349 9.84 -3.71 16.29
N LEU A 350 8.72 -4.09 15.66
CA LEU A 350 8.17 -3.42 14.49
C LEU A 350 7.60 -2.04 14.82
N SER A 351 6.94 -1.88 15.97
CA SER A 351 6.50 -0.58 16.46
C SER A 351 7.67 0.36 16.72
N SER A 352 8.77 -0.13 17.29
CA SER A 352 9.98 0.67 17.49
C SER A 352 10.57 1.15 16.15
N MET A 353 10.62 0.27 15.14
CA MET A 353 11.07 0.65 13.79
C MET A 353 10.14 1.67 13.12
N ALA A 354 8.83 1.51 13.27
CA ALA A 354 7.84 2.44 12.74
C ALA A 354 7.95 3.83 13.40
N THR A 355 8.10 3.87 14.72
CA THR A 355 8.34 5.12 15.46
C THR A 355 9.66 5.77 15.04
N GLN A 356 10.72 4.99 14.80
CA GLN A 356 11.99 5.53 14.32
C GLN A 356 11.86 6.15 12.91
N ALA A 357 11.13 5.48 12.00
CA ALA A 357 10.85 6.01 10.66
C ALA A 357 10.03 7.31 10.75
N PHE A 358 9.02 7.36 11.63
CA PHE A 358 8.25 8.57 11.90
C PHE A 358 9.13 9.72 12.39
N MET A 359 9.94 9.48 13.43
CA MET A 359 10.80 10.50 14.05
C MET A 359 11.89 11.04 13.12
N ALA A 360 12.35 10.23 12.16
CA ALA A 360 13.34 10.67 11.18
C ALA A 360 12.79 11.72 10.19
N ARG A 361 11.46 11.79 10.05
CA ARG A 361 10.77 12.65 9.08
C ARG A 361 9.93 13.76 9.74
N SER A 362 9.31 13.46 10.87
CA SER A 362 8.40 14.38 11.55
C SER A 362 9.14 15.55 12.20
N PHE A 363 8.45 16.68 12.34
CA PHE A 363 8.92 17.80 13.14
C PHE A 363 7.73 18.63 13.65
N LYS A 364 7.93 19.33 14.77
CA LYS A 364 6.90 20.17 15.41
C LYS A 364 5.59 19.43 15.75
N ASP A 365 5.61 18.10 15.95
CA ASP A 365 4.49 17.33 16.53
C ASP A 365 4.44 17.52 18.06
N THR A 366 4.28 18.77 18.50
CA THR A 366 4.58 19.20 19.88
C THR A 366 3.64 18.57 20.92
N ASP A 367 2.38 18.31 20.56
CA ASP A 367 1.39 17.62 21.40
C ASP A 367 1.42 16.08 21.24
N GLY A 368 2.31 15.59 20.36
CA GLY A 368 2.41 14.19 19.96
C GLY A 368 1.17 13.68 19.26
N LYS A 369 0.35 14.54 18.63
CA LYS A 369 -0.91 14.14 17.99
C LYS A 369 -0.68 13.11 16.89
N HIS A 370 0.30 13.33 16.02
CA HIS A 370 0.59 12.42 14.91
C HIS A 370 1.26 11.14 15.41
N LEU A 371 2.16 11.23 16.39
CA LEU A 371 2.74 10.05 17.03
C LEU A 371 1.67 9.18 17.70
N LYS A 372 0.77 9.76 18.48
CA LYS A 372 -0.35 9.04 19.12
C LYS A 372 -1.29 8.41 18.08
N ALA A 373 -1.51 9.09 16.96
CA ALA A 373 -2.30 8.53 15.86
C ALA A 373 -1.62 7.30 15.25
N LEU A 374 -0.30 7.36 15.01
CA LEU A 374 0.49 6.21 14.55
C LEU A 374 0.42 5.05 15.54
N GLU A 375 0.65 5.31 16.83
CA GLU A 375 0.55 4.29 17.90
C GLU A 375 -0.85 3.67 17.99
N GLY A 376 -1.90 4.48 17.88
CA GLY A 376 -3.29 4.04 17.87
C GLY A 376 -3.61 3.12 16.68
N GLU A 377 -3.17 3.47 15.47
CA GLU A 377 -3.36 2.63 14.27
C GLU A 377 -2.55 1.33 14.35
N MET A 378 -1.31 1.39 14.84
CA MET A 378 -0.51 0.19 15.10
C MET A 378 -1.19 -0.74 16.11
N GLY A 379 -1.80 -0.18 17.17
CA GLY A 379 -2.57 -0.93 18.16
C GLY A 379 -3.77 -1.65 17.55
N LYS A 380 -4.59 -0.96 16.75
CA LYS A 380 -5.72 -1.56 16.03
C LYS A 380 -5.29 -2.69 15.11
N LEU A 381 -4.22 -2.48 14.35
CA LEU A 381 -3.65 -3.52 13.47
C LEU A 381 -3.13 -4.70 14.28
N PHE A 382 -2.45 -4.45 15.39
CA PHE A 382 -1.95 -5.50 16.27
C PHE A 382 -3.08 -6.39 16.79
N ASP A 383 -4.18 -5.80 17.25
CA ASP A 383 -5.36 -6.56 17.70
C ASP A 383 -5.97 -7.42 16.59
N ALA A 384 -5.99 -6.92 15.35
CA ALA A 384 -6.42 -7.67 14.18
C ALA A 384 -5.47 -8.86 13.88
N TYR A 385 -4.15 -8.63 13.89
CA TYR A 385 -3.16 -9.71 13.69
C TYR A 385 -3.20 -10.75 14.82
N ARG A 386 -3.35 -10.31 16.07
CA ARG A 386 -3.51 -11.19 17.24
C ARG A 386 -4.76 -12.06 17.11
N SER A 387 -5.86 -11.48 16.63
CA SER A 387 -7.10 -12.22 16.36
C SER A 387 -6.93 -13.23 15.23
N GLN A 388 -6.26 -12.85 14.13
CA GLN A 388 -5.93 -13.77 13.03
C GLN A 388 -5.01 -14.91 13.50
N ASN A 389 -3.98 -14.63 14.30
CA ASN A 389 -3.08 -15.63 14.86
C ASN A 389 -3.85 -16.67 15.71
N LYS A 390 -4.77 -16.20 16.58
CA LYS A 390 -5.65 -17.07 17.37
C LYS A 390 -6.56 -17.93 16.48
N GLN A 391 -7.16 -17.35 15.43
CA GLN A 391 -8.05 -18.08 14.52
C GLN A 391 -7.35 -19.21 13.76
N VAL A 392 -6.09 -19.01 13.36
CA VAL A 392 -5.30 -20.07 12.71
C VAL A 392 -4.88 -21.14 13.73
N GLY A 393 -4.68 -20.76 14.99
CA GLY A 393 -4.32 -21.66 16.09
C GLY A 393 -5.49 -22.42 16.72
N LEU A 394 -6.75 -22.23 16.27
CA LEU A 394 -7.90 -22.83 16.94
C LEU A 394 -7.86 -24.36 16.86
N GLU A 395 -7.69 -25.00 18.02
CA GLU A 395 -7.92 -26.43 18.22
C GLU A 395 -9.42 -26.64 18.49
N THR A 396 -10.07 -27.47 17.67
CA THR A 396 -11.51 -27.72 17.75
C THR A 396 -11.73 -29.23 17.81
N HIS A 397 -12.56 -29.70 18.74
CA HIS A 397 -12.97 -31.10 18.72
C HIS A 397 -13.81 -31.39 17.47
N CYS A 398 -13.61 -32.56 16.88
CA CYS A 398 -14.35 -33.02 15.73
C CYS A 398 -15.09 -34.31 16.04
N ASP A 399 -16.20 -34.51 15.34
CA ASP A 399 -16.80 -35.82 15.17
C ASP A 399 -16.23 -36.46 13.91
N LEU A 400 -16.14 -37.79 13.95
CA LEU A 400 -15.74 -38.63 12.83
C LEU A 400 -16.88 -39.61 12.58
N LEU A 401 -17.24 -39.82 11.31
CA LEU A 401 -18.19 -40.84 10.89
C LEU A 401 -17.51 -41.80 9.93
N LEU A 402 -17.73 -43.09 10.16
CA LEU A 402 -17.15 -44.15 9.37
C LEU A 402 -18.23 -45.02 8.75
N TYR A 403 -18.17 -45.21 7.44
CA TYR A 403 -19.15 -45.99 6.69
C TYR A 403 -18.47 -47.09 5.86
N MET A 404 -19.01 -48.31 5.91
CA MET A 404 -18.67 -49.41 5.01
C MET A 404 -19.59 -49.39 3.79
N ARG A 405 -19.03 -49.15 2.61
CA ARG A 405 -19.72 -49.21 1.31
C ARG A 405 -19.72 -50.63 0.74
N CYS A 406 -18.56 -51.27 0.79
CA CYS A 406 -18.35 -52.61 0.27
C CYS A 406 -17.40 -53.38 1.20
N LYS A 407 -17.55 -54.70 1.28
CA LYS A 407 -16.69 -55.58 2.06
C LYS A 407 -15.62 -56.26 1.21
N ASP A 408 -15.90 -56.49 -0.08
CA ASP A 408 -14.96 -57.15 -0.99
C ASP A 408 -14.91 -56.44 -2.36
N PRO A 409 -13.87 -55.63 -2.64
CA PRO A 409 -12.85 -55.20 -1.68
C PRO A 409 -13.46 -54.32 -0.58
N LEU A 410 -12.80 -54.23 0.57
CA LEU A 410 -13.25 -53.37 1.66
C LEU A 410 -13.11 -51.91 1.23
N ILE A 411 -14.23 -51.19 1.19
CA ILE A 411 -14.30 -49.76 0.87
C ILE A 411 -14.94 -49.03 2.04
N LEU A 412 -14.18 -48.13 2.65
CA LEU A 412 -14.61 -47.30 3.76
C LEU A 412 -14.59 -45.83 3.37
N HIS A 413 -15.60 -45.08 3.80
CA HIS A 413 -15.60 -43.62 3.76
C HIS A 413 -15.47 -43.07 5.17
N VAL A 414 -14.47 -42.22 5.40
CA VAL A 414 -14.14 -41.62 6.70
C VAL A 414 -14.35 -40.12 6.64
N TYR A 415 -15.44 -39.64 7.22
CA TYR A 415 -15.77 -38.21 7.30
C TYR A 415 -15.32 -37.65 8.63
N PHE A 416 -14.87 -36.40 8.66
CA PHE A 416 -14.68 -35.68 9.92
C PHE A 416 -15.13 -34.22 9.79
N PHE A 417 -15.82 -33.73 10.80
CA PHE A 417 -16.48 -32.42 10.82
C PHE A 417 -16.62 -31.89 12.27
N PRO A 418 -16.95 -30.61 12.49
CA PRO A 418 -17.05 -30.05 13.83
C PRO A 418 -18.14 -30.73 14.67
N VAL A 419 -17.90 -30.93 15.98
CA VAL A 419 -18.78 -31.70 16.91
C VAL A 419 -20.22 -31.20 16.98
N ASN A 420 -20.45 -29.92 16.69
CA ASN A 420 -21.77 -29.30 16.76
C ASN A 420 -22.34 -28.98 15.38
N ASP A 421 -21.80 -29.57 14.31
CA ASP A 421 -22.27 -29.35 12.94
C ASP A 421 -23.32 -30.41 12.54
N ALA A 422 -24.51 -30.29 13.15
CA ALA A 422 -25.64 -31.17 12.89
C ALA A 422 -26.05 -31.18 11.40
N ARG A 423 -25.89 -30.05 10.71
CA ARG A 423 -26.23 -29.90 9.28
C ARG A 423 -25.31 -30.73 8.41
N SER A 424 -24.00 -30.65 8.66
CA SER A 424 -23.01 -31.49 7.97
C SER A 424 -23.22 -32.97 8.25
N LYS A 425 -23.49 -33.33 9.51
CA LYS A 425 -23.79 -34.71 9.91
C LYS A 425 -25.00 -35.27 9.16
N GLU A 426 -26.12 -34.54 9.16
CA GLU A 426 -27.34 -34.94 8.47
C GLU A 426 -27.09 -35.11 6.96
N LYS A 427 -26.31 -34.21 6.35
CA LYS A 427 -25.96 -34.31 4.94
C LYS A 427 -25.12 -35.55 4.62
N VAL A 428 -24.13 -35.87 5.46
CA VAL A 428 -23.32 -37.08 5.31
C VAL A 428 -24.20 -38.34 5.45
N GLU A 429 -25.06 -38.38 6.47
CA GLU A 429 -26.00 -39.48 6.68
C GLU A 429 -26.97 -39.66 5.49
N GLN A 430 -27.42 -38.58 4.87
CA GLN A 430 -28.24 -38.62 3.64
C GLN A 430 -27.46 -39.19 2.43
N ASN A 431 -26.18 -38.85 2.29
CA ASN A 431 -25.33 -39.35 1.18
C ASN A 431 -24.91 -40.82 1.36
N GLU A 432 -24.83 -41.29 2.60
CA GLU A 432 -24.38 -42.63 2.98
C GLU A 432 -25.54 -43.58 3.34
N ARG A 433 -26.78 -43.29 2.92
CA ARG A 433 -27.99 -44.09 3.21
C ARG A 433 -27.87 -45.58 2.84
N SER A 434 -27.19 -45.90 1.75
CA SER A 434 -26.93 -47.29 1.29
C SER A 434 -25.75 -47.96 1.98
N SER A 435 -24.99 -47.23 2.79
CA SER A 435 -23.81 -47.73 3.49
C SER A 435 -24.15 -48.23 4.89
N LEU A 436 -23.22 -48.98 5.46
CA LEU A 436 -23.34 -49.46 6.83
C LEU A 436 -22.46 -48.62 7.76
N PRO A 437 -23.03 -47.91 8.75
CA PRO A 437 -22.24 -47.17 9.71
C PRO A 437 -21.41 -48.14 10.58
N ILE A 438 -20.15 -47.80 10.80
CA ILE A 438 -19.25 -48.51 11.72
C ILE A 438 -19.13 -47.68 12.98
N SER A 439 -19.40 -48.29 14.13
CA SER A 439 -19.19 -47.65 15.43
C SER A 439 -17.70 -47.60 15.74
N HIS A 440 -17.21 -46.46 16.21
CA HIS A 440 -15.82 -46.30 16.64
C HIS A 440 -15.71 -45.30 17.79
N PRO A 441 -14.63 -45.33 18.57
CA PRO A 441 -14.34 -44.28 19.53
C PRO A 441 -14.18 -42.93 18.82
N ARG A 442 -14.71 -41.87 19.41
CA ARG A 442 -14.53 -40.51 18.91
C ARG A 442 -13.07 -40.05 19.10
N PRO A 443 -12.52 -39.19 18.22
CA PRO A 443 -11.29 -38.47 18.49
C PRO A 443 -11.34 -37.74 19.85
N ASP A 444 -10.40 -38.08 20.73
CA ASP A 444 -10.20 -37.46 22.03
C ASP A 444 -9.41 -36.16 21.92
N ARG A 445 -8.49 -36.08 20.95
CA ARG A 445 -7.67 -34.90 20.68
C ARG A 445 -8.36 -33.94 19.73
N PRO A 446 -8.23 -32.63 19.95
CA PRO A 446 -8.78 -31.64 19.04
C PRO A 446 -7.98 -31.57 17.74
N PHE A 447 -8.65 -31.19 16.66
CA PHE A 447 -8.07 -30.96 15.35
C PHE A 447 -7.71 -29.49 15.19
N GLN A 448 -6.66 -29.23 14.43
CA GLN A 448 -6.28 -27.87 14.09
C GLN A 448 -6.96 -27.45 12.79
N VAL A 449 -7.77 -26.39 12.83
CA VAL A 449 -8.48 -25.88 11.65
C VAL A 449 -7.45 -25.45 10.57
N LYS A 450 -7.78 -25.69 9.30
CA LYS A 450 -6.94 -25.40 8.11
C LYS A 450 -5.59 -26.12 8.07
N THR A 451 -5.33 -27.03 9.00
CA THR A 451 -4.15 -27.89 8.98
C THR A 451 -4.51 -29.21 8.32
N PRO A 452 -3.76 -29.69 7.31
CA PRO A 452 -4.00 -31.00 6.72
C PRO A 452 -3.77 -32.13 7.73
N HIS A 453 -4.69 -33.09 7.73
CA HIS A 453 -4.55 -34.36 8.45
C HIS A 453 -4.49 -35.48 7.42
N VAL A 454 -3.66 -36.50 7.65
CA VAL A 454 -3.50 -37.66 6.78
C VAL A 454 -4.01 -38.88 7.52
N LEU A 455 -4.79 -39.73 6.85
CA LEU A 455 -5.26 -40.98 7.41
C LEU A 455 -4.33 -42.11 6.98
N GLU A 456 -3.62 -42.69 7.94
CA GLU A 456 -2.73 -43.83 7.75
C GLU A 456 -3.49 -45.12 8.05
N VAL A 457 -3.57 -46.01 7.05
CA VAL A 457 -4.21 -47.33 7.17
C VAL A 457 -3.27 -48.38 6.58
N PRO A 458 -2.53 -49.15 7.40
CA PRO A 458 -1.57 -50.13 6.92
C PRO A 458 -2.19 -51.15 5.95
N GLY A 459 -1.57 -51.32 4.79
CA GLY A 459 -2.02 -52.25 3.75
C GLY A 459 -3.23 -51.79 2.92
N ALA A 460 -3.68 -50.54 3.07
CA ALA A 460 -4.77 -49.97 2.30
C ALA A 460 -4.31 -48.77 1.44
N SER A 461 -5.04 -48.51 0.36
CA SER A 461 -4.92 -47.26 -0.40
C SER A 461 -5.88 -46.22 0.19
N VAL A 462 -5.39 -45.04 0.52
CA VAL A 462 -6.16 -43.96 1.13
C VAL A 462 -6.12 -42.73 0.22
N TYR A 463 -7.29 -42.17 -0.10
CA TYR A 463 -7.43 -40.97 -0.91
C TYR A 463 -8.28 -39.91 -0.19
N PRO A 464 -7.92 -38.62 -0.25
CA PRO A 464 -6.72 -38.05 -0.87
C PRO A 464 -5.42 -38.37 -0.10
N GLU A 465 -4.32 -38.56 -0.83
CA GLU A 465 -3.01 -38.91 -0.25
C GLU A 465 -2.36 -37.70 0.47
N GLU A 466 -2.63 -36.50 -0.01
CA GLU A 466 -2.18 -35.23 0.55
C GLU A 466 -2.85 -34.85 1.88
N GLY A 467 -3.87 -35.62 2.29
CA GLY A 467 -4.65 -35.35 3.48
C GLY A 467 -5.83 -34.41 3.25
N ILE A 468 -6.64 -34.25 4.29
CA ILE A 468 -7.81 -33.37 4.29
C ILE A 468 -7.60 -32.30 5.37
N SER A 469 -7.83 -31.04 5.01
CA SER A 469 -7.80 -29.95 5.97
C SER A 469 -9.15 -29.82 6.67
N PHE A 470 -9.14 -29.77 8.00
CA PHE A 470 -10.34 -29.49 8.77
C PHE A 470 -10.83 -28.06 8.50
N ARG A 471 -12.04 -27.91 7.94
CA ARG A 471 -12.64 -26.62 7.57
C ARG A 471 -14.07 -26.56 8.07
N THR A 472 -14.48 -25.41 8.60
CA THR A 472 -15.82 -25.18 9.16
C THR A 472 -16.78 -24.56 8.14
N ASP A 473 -16.27 -24.14 6.99
CA ASP A 473 -16.94 -23.32 5.97
C ASP A 473 -17.24 -24.09 4.67
N VAL A 474 -16.91 -25.39 4.61
CA VAL A 474 -17.02 -26.22 3.42
C VAL A 474 -17.74 -27.52 3.77
N GLU A 475 -18.40 -28.15 2.80
CA GLU A 475 -18.99 -29.48 2.97
C GLU A 475 -17.96 -30.50 3.46
N PRO A 476 -18.34 -31.43 4.37
CA PRO A 476 -17.41 -32.41 4.92
C PRO A 476 -16.78 -33.24 3.80
N ASN A 477 -15.46 -33.12 3.67
CA ASN A 477 -14.68 -34.01 2.83
C ASN A 477 -14.42 -35.33 3.56
N PHE A 478 -14.04 -36.38 2.83
CA PHE A 478 -13.83 -37.71 3.39
C PHE A 478 -12.63 -38.42 2.82
N PHE A 479 -12.01 -39.28 3.63
CA PHE A 479 -11.06 -40.25 3.14
C PHE A 479 -11.77 -41.45 2.55
N LYS A 480 -11.39 -41.84 1.33
CA LYS A 480 -11.77 -43.12 0.73
C LYS A 480 -10.65 -44.12 0.96
N VAL A 481 -10.95 -45.16 1.75
CA VAL A 481 -10.01 -46.23 2.09
C VAL A 481 -10.39 -47.48 1.31
N ARG A 482 -9.44 -48.09 0.61
CA ARG A 482 -9.61 -49.36 -0.11
C ARG A 482 -8.60 -50.39 0.39
N LYS A 483 -9.08 -51.54 0.89
CA LYS A 483 -8.24 -52.67 1.32
C LYS A 483 -8.70 -53.97 0.64
N LEU A 484 -7.75 -54.74 0.10
CA LEU A 484 -8.04 -55.96 -0.68
C LEU A 484 -8.36 -57.19 0.17
N GLN A 485 -7.88 -57.22 1.42
CA GLN A 485 -8.11 -58.32 2.35
C GLN A 485 -8.87 -57.79 3.57
N VAL A 486 -9.87 -58.56 4.03
CA VAL A 486 -10.65 -58.25 5.23
C VAL A 486 -10.01 -58.94 6.44
N ASP A 487 -9.11 -58.21 7.07
CA ASP A 487 -8.46 -58.45 8.35
C ASP A 487 -8.85 -57.31 9.33
N ASP A 488 -8.20 -57.26 10.49
CA ASP A 488 -8.34 -56.12 11.40
C ASP A 488 -7.78 -54.85 10.74
N VAL A 489 -8.54 -53.76 10.79
CA VAL A 489 -8.18 -52.49 10.15
C VAL A 489 -7.78 -51.48 11.22
N GLN A 490 -6.48 -51.23 11.33
CA GLN A 490 -5.94 -50.15 12.12
C GLN A 490 -5.98 -48.84 11.33
N MET A 491 -6.48 -47.78 11.95
CA MET A 491 -6.52 -46.44 11.37
C MET A 491 -5.88 -45.45 12.31
N ASN A 492 -4.98 -44.63 11.78
CA ASN A 492 -4.31 -43.57 12.51
C ASN A 492 -4.45 -42.25 11.74
N LEU A 493 -5.15 -41.29 12.32
CA LEU A 493 -5.28 -39.96 11.73
C LEU A 493 -4.18 -39.07 12.32
N VAL A 494 -3.35 -38.51 11.45
CA VAL A 494 -2.13 -37.80 11.82
C VAL A 494 -2.18 -36.36 11.33
N ARG A 495 -1.92 -35.40 12.23
CA ARG A 495 -1.76 -34.00 11.87
C ARG A 495 -0.44 -33.81 11.11
N GLN A 496 -0.50 -33.34 9.87
CA GLN A 496 0.68 -33.34 8.99
C GLN A 496 1.80 -32.42 9.49
N LYS A 497 1.45 -31.31 10.16
CA LYS A 497 2.35 -30.26 10.63
C LYS A 497 3.40 -30.78 11.62
N ASP A 498 2.99 -31.60 12.57
CA ASP A 498 3.81 -32.05 13.71
C ASP A 498 3.89 -33.59 13.84
N LYS A 499 3.26 -34.32 12.90
CA LYS A 499 3.18 -35.79 12.89
C LYS A 499 2.54 -36.37 14.14
N MET A 500 1.73 -35.58 14.84
CA MET A 500 1.00 -36.03 16.01
C MET A 500 -0.21 -36.87 15.58
N SER A 501 -0.35 -38.06 16.18
CA SER A 501 -1.59 -38.82 16.10
C SER A 501 -2.70 -38.08 16.84
N VAL A 502 -3.78 -37.76 16.12
CA VAL A 502 -4.98 -37.09 16.65
C VAL A 502 -6.14 -38.05 16.89
N TRP A 503 -6.09 -39.24 16.27
CA TRP A 503 -7.06 -40.30 16.51
C TRP A 503 -6.46 -41.64 16.07
N THR A 504 -6.67 -42.68 16.85
CA THR A 504 -6.28 -44.04 16.49
C THR A 504 -7.41 -44.98 16.86
N THR A 505 -7.78 -45.88 15.95
CA THR A 505 -8.75 -46.94 16.22
C THR A 505 -8.35 -48.24 15.55
N THR A 506 -8.90 -49.35 16.03
CA THR A 506 -8.86 -50.66 15.36
C THR A 506 -10.29 -51.12 15.16
N ILE A 507 -10.63 -51.52 13.94
CA ILE A 507 -11.92 -52.14 13.62
C ILE A 507 -11.66 -53.63 13.41
N TRP A 508 -12.34 -54.45 14.19
CA TRP A 508 -12.08 -55.89 14.21
C TRP A 508 -12.75 -56.57 13.03
N LYS A 509 -12.11 -57.61 12.50
CA LYS A 509 -12.62 -58.39 11.38
C LYS A 509 -14.06 -58.87 11.59
N GLU A 510 -14.38 -59.27 12.82
CA GLU A 510 -15.71 -59.75 13.24
C GLU A 510 -16.79 -58.68 13.04
N GLU A 511 -16.48 -57.40 13.21
CA GLU A 511 -17.42 -56.30 13.01
C GLU A 511 -17.87 -56.21 11.55
N PHE A 512 -16.95 -56.38 10.59
CA PHE A 512 -17.29 -56.44 9.17
C PHE A 512 -18.10 -57.69 8.81
N VAL A 513 -17.95 -58.79 9.55
CA VAL A 513 -18.77 -59.99 9.40
C VAL A 513 -20.19 -59.72 9.89
N HIS A 514 -20.32 -59.15 11.08
CA HIS A 514 -21.60 -58.84 11.67
C HIS A 514 -22.38 -57.81 10.85
N LEU A 515 -21.73 -56.74 10.41
CA LEU A 515 -22.35 -55.71 9.55
C LEU A 515 -22.85 -56.30 8.22
N GLN A 516 -22.10 -57.23 7.63
CA GLN A 516 -22.55 -57.91 6.42
C GLN A 516 -23.78 -58.81 6.68
N GLN A 517 -23.83 -59.51 7.82
CA GLN A 517 -25.03 -60.26 8.21
C GLN A 517 -26.24 -59.33 8.36
N VAL A 518 -26.07 -58.17 8.98
CA VAL A 518 -27.12 -57.14 9.08
C VAL A 518 -27.56 -56.64 7.70
N ARG A 519 -26.63 -56.49 6.74
CA ARG A 519 -26.96 -56.13 5.35
C ARG A 519 -27.81 -57.21 4.68
N ASP A 520 -27.43 -58.47 4.85
CA ASP A 520 -28.10 -59.62 4.24
C ASP A 520 -29.47 -59.91 4.93
N GLU A 521 -29.64 -59.47 6.18
CA GLU A 521 -30.89 -59.54 6.96
C GLU A 521 -31.89 -58.41 6.65
N ARG A 522 -31.51 -57.37 5.91
CA ARG A 522 -32.44 -56.35 5.34
C ARG A 522 -33.32 -56.94 4.21
N LYS A 523 -33.85 -58.15 4.43
CA LYS A 523 -35.06 -58.64 3.76
C LYS A 523 -36.22 -57.69 4.12
N LEU A 524 -37.20 -57.55 3.22
CA LEU A 524 -38.43 -56.83 3.55
C LEU A 524 -39.13 -57.65 4.63
N ASN A 525 -38.94 -57.25 5.89
CA ASN A 525 -39.29 -58.04 7.06
C ASN A 525 -40.69 -57.70 7.55
N SER A 526 -41.21 -56.52 7.18
CA SER A 526 -42.59 -56.12 7.52
C SER A 526 -43.55 -56.25 6.34
N GLU A 527 -44.82 -56.54 6.64
CA GLU A 527 -45.91 -56.48 5.64
C GLU A 527 -46.06 -55.08 5.02
N ILE A 528 -45.65 -54.04 5.75
CA ILE A 528 -45.69 -52.64 5.30
C ILE A 528 -44.64 -52.42 4.21
N GLU A 529 -43.39 -52.81 4.46
CA GLU A 529 -42.31 -52.74 3.47
C GLU A 529 -42.69 -53.49 2.20
N LYS A 530 -43.17 -54.74 2.32
CA LYS A 530 -43.57 -55.56 1.15
C LYS A 530 -44.69 -54.91 0.34
N ASN A 531 -45.65 -54.30 1.02
CA ASN A 531 -46.73 -53.56 0.38
C ASN A 531 -46.22 -52.34 -0.39
N ASP A 532 -45.34 -51.56 0.23
CA ASP A 532 -44.85 -50.31 -0.36
C ASP A 532 -43.92 -50.59 -1.53
N PHE A 533 -43.05 -51.59 -1.39
CA PHE A 533 -42.18 -52.08 -2.46
C PHE A 533 -42.99 -52.61 -3.66
N PHE A 534 -44.12 -53.28 -3.41
CA PHE A 534 -45.00 -53.70 -4.49
C PHE A 534 -45.53 -52.51 -5.29
N ASN A 535 -45.99 -51.47 -4.59
CA ASN A 535 -46.56 -50.28 -5.22
C ASN A 535 -45.50 -49.49 -5.99
N ALA A 536 -44.29 -49.36 -5.43
CA ALA A 536 -43.17 -48.64 -6.03
C ALA A 536 -42.67 -49.31 -7.33
N HIS A 537 -42.58 -50.64 -7.35
CA HIS A 537 -41.95 -51.40 -8.43
C HIS A 537 -42.92 -52.10 -9.39
N ARG A 538 -44.22 -51.78 -9.32
CA ARG A 538 -45.25 -52.41 -10.17
C ARG A 538 -44.88 -52.40 -11.66
N VAL A 539 -44.34 -51.28 -12.17
CA VAL A 539 -43.91 -51.15 -13.57
C VAL A 539 -42.76 -52.10 -13.89
N ALA A 540 -41.76 -52.16 -13.00
CA ALA A 540 -40.61 -53.04 -13.17
C ALA A 540 -41.02 -54.52 -13.18
N PHE A 541 -41.98 -54.93 -12.34
CA PHE A 541 -42.48 -56.31 -12.38
C PHE A 541 -43.12 -56.63 -13.73
N ILE A 542 -43.94 -55.73 -14.28
CA ILE A 542 -44.58 -55.92 -15.59
C ILE A 542 -43.57 -56.08 -16.72
N GLU A 543 -42.46 -55.33 -16.67
CA GLU A 543 -41.48 -55.31 -17.75
C GLU A 543 -40.41 -56.40 -17.64
N ARG A 544 -40.01 -56.76 -16.42
CA ARG A 544 -38.77 -57.50 -16.16
C ARG A 544 -38.97 -58.92 -15.66
N VAL A 545 -40.16 -59.27 -15.18
CA VAL A 545 -40.45 -60.64 -14.73
C VAL A 545 -40.46 -61.59 -15.93
N THR A 546 -39.69 -62.67 -15.83
CA THR A 546 -39.51 -63.68 -16.88
C THR A 546 -40.28 -64.97 -16.58
N ASN A 547 -40.36 -65.37 -15.32
CA ASN A 547 -40.97 -66.61 -14.82
C ASN A 547 -42.48 -66.49 -14.56
N VAL A 548 -43.19 -65.84 -15.47
CA VAL A 548 -44.60 -65.44 -15.30
C VAL A 548 -45.53 -66.64 -15.02
N LYS A 549 -45.30 -67.79 -15.68
CA LYS A 549 -46.12 -69.00 -15.48
C LYS A 549 -45.95 -69.60 -14.08
N SER A 550 -44.72 -69.71 -13.60
CA SER A 550 -44.43 -70.23 -12.26
C SER A 550 -45.04 -69.36 -11.17
N ILE A 551 -44.96 -68.03 -11.34
CA ILE A 551 -45.62 -67.06 -10.47
C ILE A 551 -47.14 -67.25 -10.49
N ALA A 552 -47.74 -67.42 -11.67
CA ALA A 552 -49.18 -67.69 -11.79
C ALA A 552 -49.59 -68.99 -11.09
N ASP A 553 -48.82 -70.07 -11.24
CA ASP A 553 -49.05 -71.37 -10.59
C ASP A 553 -49.06 -71.23 -9.06
N LYS A 554 -48.06 -70.52 -8.50
CA LYS A 554 -47.94 -70.27 -7.06
C LYS A 554 -49.07 -69.38 -6.54
N LEU A 555 -49.41 -68.30 -7.25
CA LEU A 555 -50.51 -67.42 -6.88
C LEU A 555 -51.88 -68.14 -6.92
N HIS A 556 -52.07 -69.04 -7.89
CA HIS A 556 -53.27 -69.86 -7.98
C HIS A 556 -53.36 -70.87 -6.83
N GLY A 557 -52.25 -71.55 -6.52
CA GLY A 557 -52.14 -72.46 -5.38
C GLY A 557 -52.45 -71.78 -4.04
N GLN A 558 -52.12 -70.49 -3.91
CA GLN A 558 -52.42 -69.69 -2.72
C GLN A 558 -53.80 -68.99 -2.74
N ARG A 559 -54.64 -69.27 -3.75
CA ARG A 559 -55.98 -68.67 -3.94
C ARG A 559 -55.98 -67.14 -4.06
N ILE A 560 -54.89 -66.55 -4.57
CA ILE A 560 -54.78 -65.11 -4.81
C ILE A 560 -55.37 -64.73 -6.17
N ILE A 561 -55.19 -65.59 -7.18
CA ILE A 561 -55.80 -65.41 -8.50
C ILE A 561 -56.89 -66.47 -8.73
N HIS A 562 -58.03 -66.03 -9.27
CA HIS A 562 -59.18 -66.89 -9.55
C HIS A 562 -58.92 -67.85 -10.73
N LYS A 563 -59.68 -68.94 -10.77
CA LYS A 563 -59.55 -70.00 -11.80
C LYS A 563 -59.73 -69.47 -13.23
N GLU A 564 -60.62 -68.49 -13.42
CA GLU A 564 -60.86 -67.81 -14.70
C GLU A 564 -59.61 -67.09 -15.19
N LEU A 565 -59.02 -66.23 -14.35
CA LEU A 565 -57.78 -65.53 -14.67
C LEU A 565 -56.61 -66.50 -14.91
N TYR A 566 -56.47 -67.54 -14.09
CA TYR A 566 -55.45 -68.57 -14.29
C TYR A 566 -55.61 -69.31 -15.63
N SER A 567 -56.86 -69.60 -16.02
CA SER A 567 -57.19 -70.22 -17.31
C SER A 567 -56.88 -69.27 -18.49
N GLU A 568 -57.16 -67.97 -18.35
CA GLU A 568 -56.77 -66.96 -19.34
C GLU A 568 -55.26 -66.89 -19.51
N ILE A 569 -54.49 -66.91 -18.41
CA ILE A 569 -53.03 -66.84 -18.42
C ILE A 569 -52.41 -68.09 -19.09
N THR A 570 -53.02 -69.26 -18.90
CA THR A 570 -52.51 -70.54 -19.41
C THR A 570 -52.94 -70.86 -20.85
N GLN A 571 -54.04 -70.27 -21.34
CA GLN A 571 -54.64 -70.63 -22.65
C GLN A 571 -54.45 -69.58 -23.76
N THR A 572 -53.88 -68.41 -23.47
CA THR A 572 -53.84 -67.30 -24.44
C THR A 572 -52.46 -67.06 -25.08
N ASN A 573 -52.44 -66.66 -26.36
CA ASN A 573 -51.26 -66.16 -27.09
C ASN A 573 -50.92 -64.70 -26.71
N VAL A 574 -50.83 -64.41 -25.41
CA VAL A 574 -50.66 -63.06 -24.87
C VAL A 574 -49.21 -62.83 -24.46
N THR A 575 -48.72 -61.60 -24.58
CA THR A 575 -47.32 -61.26 -24.23
C THR A 575 -47.07 -61.40 -22.73
N ARG A 576 -45.82 -61.66 -22.34
CA ARG A 576 -45.41 -61.76 -20.92
C ARG A 576 -45.83 -60.53 -20.11
N GLN A 577 -45.66 -59.33 -20.67
CA GLN A 577 -46.04 -58.08 -20.01
C GLN A 577 -47.55 -57.95 -19.80
N GLN A 578 -48.37 -58.39 -20.78
CA GLN A 578 -49.81 -58.37 -20.64
C GLN A 578 -50.31 -59.36 -19.58
N ILE A 579 -49.70 -60.55 -19.50
CA ILE A 579 -49.98 -61.52 -18.43
C ILE A 579 -49.63 -60.93 -17.07
N MET A 580 -48.43 -60.36 -16.94
CA MET A 580 -47.94 -59.81 -15.69
C MET A 580 -48.75 -58.59 -15.22
N ARG A 581 -49.27 -57.79 -16.17
CA ARG A 581 -50.20 -56.70 -15.88
C ARG A 581 -51.49 -57.22 -15.24
N LYS A 582 -52.12 -58.25 -15.82
CA LYS A 582 -53.31 -58.88 -15.22
C LYS A 582 -53.04 -59.46 -13.83
N ILE A 583 -51.87 -60.09 -13.64
CA ILE A 583 -51.45 -60.61 -12.33
C ILE A 583 -51.33 -59.46 -11.32
N CYS A 584 -50.61 -58.39 -11.66
CA CYS A 584 -50.44 -57.23 -10.77
C CYS A 584 -51.79 -56.61 -10.39
N ASP A 585 -52.73 -56.49 -11.34
CA ASP A 585 -54.06 -55.93 -11.10
C ASP A 585 -54.90 -56.82 -10.16
N SER A 586 -54.80 -58.15 -10.31
CA SER A 586 -55.45 -59.11 -9.41
C SER A 586 -54.85 -59.12 -8.00
N VAL A 587 -53.52 -58.97 -7.90
CA VAL A 587 -52.82 -58.89 -6.61
C VAL A 587 -53.15 -57.58 -5.90
N ASP A 588 -53.21 -56.47 -6.63
CA ASP A 588 -53.53 -55.15 -6.10
C ASP A 588 -54.96 -55.10 -5.54
N SER A 589 -55.92 -55.64 -6.29
CA SER A 589 -57.34 -55.74 -5.88
C SER A 589 -57.58 -56.70 -4.71
N SER A 590 -56.72 -57.70 -4.52
CA SER A 590 -56.81 -58.66 -3.40
C SER A 590 -56.23 -58.11 -2.08
N GLY A 591 -55.70 -56.88 -2.08
CA GLY A 591 -55.28 -56.16 -0.89
C GLY A 591 -53.86 -56.49 -0.38
N ARG A 592 -53.52 -55.91 0.78
CA ARG A 592 -52.16 -55.91 1.36
C ARG A 592 -51.55 -57.31 1.49
N ILE A 593 -52.32 -58.29 1.94
CA ILE A 593 -51.85 -59.67 2.16
C ILE A 593 -51.44 -60.31 0.82
N ALA A 594 -52.19 -60.06 -0.25
CA ALA A 594 -51.87 -60.57 -1.57
C ALA A 594 -50.58 -59.95 -2.13
N LYS A 595 -50.38 -58.64 -1.93
CA LYS A 595 -49.14 -57.95 -2.28
C LYS A 595 -47.93 -58.56 -1.56
N CYS A 596 -48.07 -58.82 -0.26
CA CYS A 596 -47.00 -59.45 0.53
C CYS A 596 -46.64 -60.84 -0.01
N LYS A 597 -47.64 -61.69 -0.23
CA LYS A 597 -47.44 -63.04 -0.79
C LYS A 597 -46.85 -63.01 -2.20
N PHE A 598 -47.20 -62.02 -3.01
CA PHE A 598 -46.61 -61.82 -4.33
C PHE A 598 -45.11 -61.51 -4.23
N ILE A 599 -44.70 -60.64 -3.31
CA ILE A 599 -43.28 -60.35 -3.05
C ILE A 599 -42.54 -61.61 -2.56
N ASP A 600 -43.18 -62.42 -1.71
CA ASP A 600 -42.60 -63.70 -1.26
C ASP A 600 -42.37 -64.67 -2.42
N ILE A 601 -43.35 -64.78 -3.33
CA ILE A 601 -43.22 -65.61 -4.54
C ILE A 601 -42.12 -65.07 -5.47
N LEU A 602 -42.02 -63.75 -5.65
CA LEU A 602 -40.93 -63.15 -6.43
C LEU A 602 -39.55 -63.40 -5.82
N GLN A 603 -39.45 -63.42 -4.49
CA GLN A 603 -38.19 -63.73 -3.81
C GLN A 603 -37.71 -65.17 -4.11
N GLU A 604 -38.63 -66.08 -4.38
CA GLU A 604 -38.33 -67.46 -4.76
C GLU A 604 -38.06 -67.62 -6.26
N GLU A 605 -38.88 -67.01 -7.12
CA GLU A 605 -38.87 -67.21 -8.58
C GLU A 605 -37.97 -66.25 -9.36
N GLU A 606 -37.72 -65.07 -8.81
CA GLU A 606 -37.09 -63.92 -9.48
C GLU A 606 -36.11 -63.22 -8.53
N ARG A 607 -35.32 -64.00 -7.79
CA ARG A 607 -34.40 -63.51 -6.75
C ARG A 607 -33.46 -62.40 -7.26
N CYS A 608 -32.86 -62.58 -8.44
CA CYS A 608 -31.94 -61.61 -9.03
C CYS A 608 -32.65 -60.28 -9.35
N LEU A 609 -33.90 -60.32 -9.84
CA LEU A 609 -34.69 -59.13 -10.11
C LEU A 609 -35.01 -58.39 -8.81
N LEU A 610 -35.39 -59.12 -7.76
CA LEU A 610 -35.73 -58.52 -6.47
C LEU A 610 -34.51 -57.87 -5.82
N GLU A 611 -33.33 -58.48 -5.92
CA GLU A 611 -32.07 -57.91 -5.43
C GLU A 611 -31.67 -56.64 -6.21
N ASP A 612 -31.84 -56.62 -7.52
CA ASP A 612 -31.57 -55.45 -8.36
C ASP A 612 -32.54 -54.28 -8.07
N LEU A 613 -33.83 -54.55 -7.88
CA LEU A 613 -34.81 -53.52 -7.54
C LEU A 613 -34.58 -52.93 -6.14
N LYS A 614 -34.22 -53.76 -5.16
CA LYS A 614 -33.82 -53.27 -3.82
C LYS A 614 -32.58 -52.37 -3.86
N GLN A 615 -31.66 -52.64 -4.79
CA GLN A 615 -30.48 -51.79 -4.99
C GLN A 615 -30.83 -50.45 -5.66
N SER A 616 -31.96 -50.36 -6.37
CA SER A 616 -32.41 -49.11 -6.99
C SER A 616 -33.13 -48.15 -6.03
N GLU A 617 -33.60 -48.63 -4.87
CA GLU A 617 -34.16 -47.81 -3.78
C GLU A 617 -33.14 -47.39 -2.70
N SER A 618 -31.92 -47.95 -2.77
CA SER A 618 -30.83 -47.74 -1.81
C SER A 618 -29.72 -46.87 -2.38
#